data_AF-Q2FX21-F1
#
_entry.id   AF-Q2FX21-F1
#
_cell.length_a   1.000
_cell.length_b   1.000
_cell.length_c   1.000
_cell.angle_alpha   90.00
_cell.angle_beta   90.00
_cell.angle_gamma   90.00
#
_symmetry.space_group_name_H-M   'P 1'
#
loop_
_entity.id
_entity.type
_entity.pdbx_description
1 polymer ?
#
loop_
_entity_poly.entity_id
_entity_poly.type
_entity_poly.pdbx_seq_one_letter_code
_entity_poly.pdbx_strand_id
1 'polypeptide(L)' 'MKITNCKIKKETIVYEVLTSGNQPFTYELPKDLSSHNARKYLEFISQKIDGDKLN' A
#
# COMPACT_ATOMS: atom_id res chain seq x y z
N MET A 1 -6.33 6.89 -2.11
CA MET A 1 -5.81 5.54 -1.79
C MET A 1 -6.79 4.81 -0.89
N LYS A 2 -7.10 3.56 -1.21
CA LYS A 2 -8.00 2.68 -0.45
C LYS A 2 -7.38 1.29 -0.36
N ILE A 3 -7.21 0.76 0.85
CA ILE A 3 -6.85 -0.66 1.04
C ILE A 3 -8.08 -1.49 0.69
N THR A 4 -7.98 -2.36 -0.32
CA THR A 4 -9.07 -3.22 -0.78
C THR A 4 -9.02 -4.60 -0.15
N ASN A 5 -7.83 -5.06 0.25
CA ASN A 5 -7.64 -6.33 0.93
C ASN A 5 -6.43 -6.27 1.86
N CYS A 6 -6.43 -7.11 2.89
CA CYS A 6 -5.34 -7.25 3.84
C CYS A 6 -5.21 -8.72 4.23
N LYS A 7 -4.07 -9.33 3.89
CA LYS A 7 -3.78 -10.75 4.17
C LYS A 7 -2.64 -10.86 5.17
N ILE A 8 -2.92 -11.46 6.31
CA ILE A 8 -1.95 -11.66 7.38
C ILE A 8 -1.19 -12.96 7.13
N LYS A 9 0.14 -12.88 6.90
CA LYS A 9 1.04 -14.04 6.81
C LYS A 9 1.68 -14.34 8.17
N LYS A 10 2.75 -15.14 8.28
CA LYS A 10 3.41 -15.42 9.57
C LYS A 10 4.15 -14.19 10.12
N GLU A 11 4.94 -13.53 9.28
CA GLU A 11 5.85 -12.43 9.65
C GLU A 11 5.47 -11.09 9.01
N THR A 12 4.61 -11.13 8.00
CA THR A 12 4.25 -9.97 7.19
C THR A 12 2.73 -9.84 7.04
N ILE A 13 2.31 -8.69 6.53
CA ILE A 13 0.95 -8.37 6.12
C ILE A 13 1.03 -7.89 4.66
N VAL A 14 0.25 -8.53 3.81
CA VAL A 14 0.12 -8.15 2.40
C VAL A 14 -1.11 -7.27 2.24
N TYR A 15 -0.89 -6.06 1.73
CA TYR A 15 -1.93 -5.08 1.44
C TYR A 15 -2.19 -5.04 -0.06
N GLU A 16 -3.44 -5.25 -0.45
CA GLU A 16 -3.91 -4.92 -1.80
C GLU A 16 -4.55 -3.53 -1.71
N VAL A 17 -4.14 -2.62 -2.58
CA VAL A 17 -4.44 -1.20 -2.49
C VAL A 17 -4.87 -0.68 -3.86
N LEU A 18 -5.90 0.15 -3.88
CA LEU A 18 -6.28 0.96 -5.03
C LEU A 18 -5.77 2.40 -4.81
N THR A 19 -4.95 2.91 -5.71
CA THR A 19 -4.47 4.31 -5.68
C THR A 19 -5.63 5.29 -5.95
N SER A 20 -5.36 6.59 -5.80
CA SER A 20 -6.36 7.61 -6.14
C SER A 20 -6.57 7.72 -7.65
N GLY A 21 -5.57 7.36 -8.47
CA GLY A 21 -5.68 7.20 -9.91
C GLY A 21 -6.27 5.85 -10.37
N ASN A 22 -7.00 5.15 -9.50
CA ASN A 22 -7.62 3.83 -9.76
C ASN A 22 -6.63 2.75 -10.20
N GLN A 23 -5.37 2.81 -9.78
CA GLN A 23 -4.38 1.77 -10.07
C GLN A 23 -4.30 0.78 -8.91
N PRO A 24 -4.51 -0.52 -9.14
CA PRO A 24 -4.30 -1.51 -8.09
C PRO A 24 -2.80 -1.78 -7.93
N PHE A 25 -2.34 -1.93 -6.68
CA PHE A 25 -1.03 -2.46 -6.38
C PHE A 25 -1.07 -3.33 -5.12
N THR A 26 -0.10 -4.22 -5.00
CA THR A 26 0.05 -5.11 -3.83
C THR A 26 1.39 -4.82 -3.18
N TYR A 27 1.40 -4.71 -1.85
CA TYR A 27 2.63 -4.45 -1.10
C TYR A 27 2.68 -5.26 0.20
N GLU A 28 3.84 -5.82 0.51
CA GLU A 28 4.05 -6.65 1.69
C GLU A 28 4.88 -5.89 2.72
N LEU A 29 4.35 -5.76 3.94
CA LEU A 29 4.99 -5.05 5.05
C LEU A 29 5.20 -5.99 6.24
N PRO A 30 6.26 -5.79 7.05
CA PRO A 30 6.47 -6.56 8.27
C PRO A 30 5.36 -6.31 9.29
N LYS A 31 4.98 -7.35 10.05
CA LYS A 31 3.90 -7.27 11.06
C LYS A 31 4.23 -6.37 12.24
N ASP A 32 5.49 -6.26 12.58
CA ASP A 32 6.02 -5.40 13.64
C ASP A 32 5.92 -3.90 13.29
N LEU A 33 5.56 -3.58 12.06
CA LEU A 33 5.31 -2.21 11.65
C LEU A 33 4.01 -1.69 12.26
N SER A 34 4.07 -0.53 12.91
CA SER A 34 2.87 0.14 13.39
C SER A 34 1.92 0.47 12.23
N SER A 35 0.60 0.37 12.48
CA SER A 35 -0.42 0.67 11.46
C SER A 35 -0.29 2.07 10.87
N HIS A 36 0.17 3.05 11.66
CA HIS A 36 0.46 4.42 11.21
C HIS A 36 1.59 4.46 10.19
N ASN A 37 2.69 3.74 10.46
CA ASN A 37 3.80 3.66 9.53
C ASN A 37 3.40 2.90 8.27
N ALA A 38 2.67 1.78 8.41
CA ALA A 38 2.17 1.02 7.27
C ALA A 38 1.34 1.91 6.32
N ARG A 39 0.40 2.68 6.86
CA ARG A 39 -0.40 3.62 6.07
C ARG A 39 0.46 4.65 5.35
N LYS A 40 1.44 5.27 6.04
CA LYS A 40 2.36 6.24 5.43
C LYS A 40 3.16 5.64 4.28
N TYR A 41 3.68 4.42 4.42
CA TYR A 41 4.39 3.74 3.34
C TYR A 41 3.50 3.49 2.13
N LEU A 42 2.29 2.98 2.36
CA LEU A 42 1.36 2.71 1.27
C LEU A 42 0.87 4.01 0.59
N GLU A 43 0.69 5.09 1.34
CA GLU A 43 0.36 6.42 0.80
C GLU A 43 1.51 6.96 -0.07
N PHE A 44 2.75 6.85 0.40
CA PHE A 44 3.94 7.26 -0.37
C PHE A 44 4.08 6.47 -1.68
N ILE A 45 3.87 5.15 -1.64
CA ILE A 45 3.90 4.30 -2.83
C ILE A 45 2.76 4.67 -3.78
N SER A 46 1.55 4.87 -3.26
CA SER A 46 0.39 5.30 -4.06
C SER A 46 0.64 6.61 -4.78
N GLN A 47 1.26 7.60 -4.11
CA GLN A 47 1.59 8.88 -4.72
C GLN A 47 2.62 8.74 -5.83
N LYS A 48 3.62 7.87 -5.67
CA LYS A 48 4.59 7.58 -6.74
C LYS A 48 3.92 6.94 -7.95
N ILE A 49 3.06 5.94 -7.74
CA ILE A 49 2.34 5.25 -8.83
C ILE A 49 1.41 6.21 -9.58
N ASP A 50 0.69 7.08 -8.86
CA ASP A 50 -0.19 8.07 -9.48
C ASP A 50 0.60 9.19 -10.17
N GLY A 51 1.71 9.63 -9.58
CA GLY A 51 2.57 10.69 -10.12
C GLY A 51 3.42 10.26 -11.32
N ASP A 52 3.80 8.98 -11.41
CA ASP A 52 4.57 8.45 -12.54
C ASP A 52 3.81 8.58 -13.88
N LYS A 53 2.48 8.68 -13.86
CA LYS A 53 1.65 8.92 -15.06
C LYS A 53 1.68 10.36 -15.59
N LEU A 54 2.37 11.30 -14.94
CA LEU A 54 2.43 12.70 -15.39
C LEU A 54 3.49 13.00 -16.47
N ASN A 55 4.14 11.99 -17.08
CA ASN A 55 5.06 12.19 -18.21
C ASN A 55 4.65 11.42 -19.46
#